data_AF-A0A7U9SNE4-F1
#
_entry.id   AF-A0A7U9SNE4-F1
#
_cell.length_a   1.000
_cell.length_b   1.000
_cell.length_c   1.000
_cell.angle_alpha   90.00
_cell.angle_beta   90.00
_cell.angle_gamma   90.00
#
_symmetry.space_group_name_H-M   'P 1'
#
loop_
_entity.id
_entity.type
_entity.pdbx_description
1 polymer ?
#
loop_
_entity_poly.entity_id
_entity_poly.type
_entity_poly.pdbx_seq_one_letter_code
_entity_poly.pdbx_strand_id
1 'polypeptide(L)'
;MCPHKAAALLWCKLDGGQLALKELEEEGAEKQQYDRELIKEAAGQMKEFLRELFNTGLARTSPEVLDSMERLALVSHRAQLASFEGYWRSLRESYESYLGRKASFRGRNLTEQLARLYQRAALLEKAKTDRDIAALGGEFKAQYGAAGDLDLIGIAMEHFENQSGYQGETVYFLEEHTRKWYTYTSARPVFYEKTGRRGRMEKAAAPWGLPLSLEELAGARFHLTGVKTDGAGRLSSSQETKGDLTREGTRKNRLQREELEGWYYQDFGRLFEEQIDKKRQPWLKSGIQREGQELVFVRPAAFEQAFFSQTGQKLFMRLFDGQKREVVIEVPYSKQESWGIRYLERIREEKQPCFLGKIYLREGRIRMYPVAVFEKEELA
;
A
#
# COMPACT_ATOMS: atom_id res chain seq x y z
N MET A 1 -38.33 4.09 -0.75
CA MET A 1 -38.07 2.65 -0.55
C MET A 1 -37.00 2.54 0.53
N CYS A 2 -37.16 1.72 1.58
CA CYS A 2 -36.14 1.64 2.63
C CYS A 2 -34.92 0.82 2.16
N PRO A 3 -33.69 1.12 2.65
CA PRO A 3 -32.45 0.46 2.21
C PRO A 3 -32.51 -1.07 2.36
N HIS A 4 -33.09 -1.56 3.46
CA HIS A 4 -33.26 -2.98 3.74
C HIS A 4 -34.14 -3.69 2.70
N LYS A 5 -35.19 -3.03 2.22
CA LYS A 5 -36.08 -3.60 1.20
C LYS A 5 -35.41 -3.63 -0.18
N ALA A 6 -34.58 -2.65 -0.48
CA ALA A 6 -33.77 -2.63 -1.70
C ALA A 6 -32.68 -3.72 -1.67
N ALA A 7 -31.96 -3.86 -0.55
CA ALA A 7 -30.92 -4.88 -0.38
C ALA A 7 -31.50 -6.31 -0.47
N ALA A 8 -32.64 -6.55 0.19
CA ALA A 8 -33.33 -7.85 0.11
C ALA A 8 -33.79 -8.17 -1.32
N LEU A 9 -34.28 -7.19 -2.06
CA LEU A 9 -34.67 -7.38 -3.47
C LEU A 9 -33.46 -7.64 -4.38
N LEU A 10 -32.33 -6.96 -4.15
CA LEU A 10 -31.10 -7.19 -4.89
C LEU A 10 -30.53 -8.59 -4.62
N TRP A 11 -30.54 -9.03 -3.37
CA TRP A 11 -30.13 -10.39 -3.01
C TRP A 11 -31.07 -11.42 -3.65
N CYS A 12 -32.40 -11.29 -3.53
CA CYS A 12 -33.32 -12.22 -4.21
C CYS A 12 -33.10 -12.31 -5.74
N LYS A 13 -32.71 -11.21 -6.40
CA LYS A 13 -32.39 -11.20 -7.83
C LYS A 13 -31.03 -11.86 -8.17
N LEU A 14 -30.04 -11.70 -7.30
CA LEU A 14 -28.75 -12.38 -7.37
C LEU A 14 -28.90 -13.90 -7.20
N ASP A 15 -29.69 -14.34 -6.20
CA ASP A 15 -29.95 -15.76 -5.92
C ASP A 15 -30.71 -16.45 -7.05
N GLY A 16 -31.69 -15.73 -7.61
CA GLY A 16 -32.48 -16.19 -8.76
C GLY A 16 -31.72 -16.18 -10.10
N GLY A 17 -30.44 -15.80 -10.12
CA GLY A 17 -29.63 -15.71 -11.34
C GLY A 17 -30.11 -14.65 -12.34
N GLN A 18 -30.99 -13.74 -11.91
CA GLN A 18 -31.54 -12.67 -12.74
C GLN A 18 -30.62 -11.46 -12.81
N LEU A 19 -29.57 -11.44 -11.99
CA LEU A 19 -28.64 -10.34 -11.86
C LEU A 19 -27.28 -10.91 -11.46
N ALA A 20 -26.25 -10.67 -12.26
CA ALA A 20 -24.91 -11.17 -11.97
C ALA A 20 -24.16 -10.20 -11.06
N LEU A 21 -23.28 -10.70 -10.19
CA LEU A 21 -22.44 -9.87 -9.32
C LEU A 21 -21.64 -8.82 -10.11
N LYS A 22 -21.24 -9.16 -11.35
CA LYS A 22 -20.55 -8.26 -12.28
C LYS A 22 -21.41 -7.05 -12.71
N GLU A 23 -22.72 -7.23 -12.85
CA GLU A 23 -23.64 -6.17 -13.30
C GLU A 23 -23.88 -5.13 -12.18
N LEU A 24 -23.85 -5.55 -10.91
CA LEU A 24 -23.93 -4.64 -9.75
C LEU A 24 -22.65 -3.82 -9.56
N GLU A 25 -21.49 -4.44 -9.80
CA GLU A 25 -20.22 -3.73 -9.81
C GLU A 25 -20.18 -2.66 -10.92
N GLU A 26 -20.88 -2.87 -12.03
CA GLU A 26 -20.94 -1.94 -13.17
C GLU A 26 -21.93 -0.78 -12.98
N GLU A 27 -22.97 -0.95 -12.14
CA GLU A 27 -23.96 0.08 -11.83
C GLU A 27 -23.55 0.99 -10.65
N GLY A 28 -22.72 0.50 -9.72
CA GLY A 28 -22.29 1.25 -8.53
C GLY A 28 -21.11 2.21 -8.74
N ALA A 29 -20.37 2.09 -9.84
CA ALA A 29 -19.27 3.00 -10.16
C ALA A 29 -19.81 4.23 -10.91
N GLU A 30 -19.56 5.44 -10.40
CA GLU A 30 -19.68 6.65 -11.21
C GLU A 30 -18.78 6.45 -12.45
N LYS A 31 -19.39 6.25 -13.61
CA LYS A 31 -18.66 5.95 -14.85
C LYS A 31 -17.85 7.19 -15.24
N GLN A 32 -16.59 7.20 -14.84
CA GLN A 32 -15.61 8.15 -15.34
C GLN A 32 -15.48 7.89 -16.85
N GLN A 33 -16.07 8.79 -17.64
CA GLN A 33 -16.10 8.64 -19.08
C GLN A 33 -14.74 9.05 -19.64
N TYR A 34 -13.98 8.06 -20.08
CA TYR A 34 -12.67 8.27 -20.68
C TYR A 34 -12.77 8.57 -22.18
N ASP A 35 -11.98 9.53 -22.65
CA ASP A 35 -11.77 9.71 -24.09
C ASP A 35 -10.80 8.63 -24.59
N ARG A 36 -11.35 7.59 -25.20
CA ARG A 36 -10.60 6.42 -25.64
C ARG A 36 -9.60 6.71 -26.76
N GLU A 37 -9.93 7.63 -27.66
CA GLU A 37 -9.02 8.01 -28.74
C GLU A 37 -7.83 8.78 -28.16
N LEU A 38 -8.08 9.73 -27.26
CA LEU A 38 -7.02 10.45 -26.55
C LEU A 38 -6.10 9.51 -25.78
N ILE A 39 -6.65 8.50 -25.09
CA ILE A 39 -5.87 7.53 -24.30
C ILE A 39 -5.03 6.63 -25.19
N LYS A 40 -5.60 6.16 -26.30
CA LYS A 40 -4.88 5.34 -27.25
C LYS A 40 -3.73 6.12 -27.89
N GLU A 41 -3.96 7.38 -28.24
CA GLU A 41 -2.91 8.28 -28.72
C GLU A 41 -1.82 8.49 -27.66
N ALA A 42 -2.20 8.82 -26.42
CA ALA A 42 -1.28 9.01 -25.32
C ALA A 42 -0.43 7.75 -25.06
N ALA A 43 -1.06 6.57 -25.01
CA ALA A 43 -0.37 5.29 -24.84
C ALA A 43 0.60 5.00 -26.00
N GLY A 44 0.21 5.32 -27.24
CA GLY A 44 1.08 5.24 -28.41
C GLY A 44 2.31 6.13 -28.30
N GLN A 45 2.12 7.42 -27.97
CA GLN A 45 3.21 8.37 -27.75
C GLN A 45 4.18 7.90 -26.65
N MET A 46 3.65 7.38 -25.54
CA MET A 46 4.43 6.83 -24.44
C MET A 46 5.30 5.66 -24.89
N LYS A 47 4.75 4.71 -25.64
CA LYS A 47 5.50 3.54 -26.15
C LYS A 47 6.62 3.94 -27.08
N GLU A 48 6.35 4.81 -28.05
CA GLU A 48 7.35 5.21 -29.02
C GLU A 48 8.49 5.96 -28.35
N PHE A 49 8.20 6.86 -27.40
CA PHE A 49 9.24 7.52 -26.63
C PHE A 49 10.07 6.52 -25.80
N LEU A 50 9.45 5.54 -25.13
CA LEU A 50 10.20 4.51 -24.39
C LEU A 50 11.09 3.67 -25.32
N ARG A 51 10.66 3.36 -26.54
CA ARG A 51 11.49 2.67 -27.54
C ARG A 51 12.67 3.53 -27.97
N GLU A 52 12.46 4.83 -28.16
CA GLU A 52 13.52 5.78 -28.49
C GLU A 52 14.58 5.85 -27.38
N LEU A 53 14.16 5.87 -26.11
CA LEU A 53 15.07 5.81 -24.96
C LEU A 53 15.93 4.54 -24.97
N PHE A 54 15.30 3.38 -25.22
CA PHE A 54 16.01 2.11 -25.32
C PHE A 54 17.01 2.08 -26.49
N ASN A 55 16.62 2.59 -27.66
CA ASN A 55 17.46 2.61 -28.85
C ASN A 55 18.66 3.55 -28.71
N THR A 56 18.44 4.72 -28.10
CA THR A 56 19.49 5.73 -27.88
C THR A 56 20.51 5.21 -26.85
N GLY A 57 20.00 4.65 -25.76
CA GLY A 57 20.77 4.20 -24.62
C GLY A 57 21.28 5.35 -23.75
N LEU A 58 21.53 5.06 -22.47
CA LEU A 58 21.83 6.07 -21.44
C LEU A 58 23.04 6.94 -21.76
N ALA A 59 24.11 6.34 -22.30
CA ALA A 59 25.36 7.04 -22.56
C ALA A 59 25.25 8.14 -23.62
N ARG A 60 24.21 8.07 -24.48
CA ARG A 60 23.98 9.01 -25.58
C ARG A 60 22.75 9.90 -25.36
N THR A 61 22.09 9.77 -24.20
CA THR A 61 20.87 10.54 -23.92
C THR A 61 21.21 11.98 -23.52
N SER A 62 20.59 12.95 -24.18
CA SER A 62 20.66 14.37 -23.85
C SER A 62 19.77 14.72 -22.64
N PRO A 63 20.10 15.76 -21.84
CA PRO A 63 19.23 16.25 -20.76
C PRO A 63 17.81 16.65 -21.19
N GLU A 64 17.59 16.99 -22.46
CA GLU A 64 16.26 17.32 -23.04
C GLU A 64 15.22 16.21 -22.86
N VAL A 65 15.69 14.98 -22.63
CA VAL A 65 14.84 13.84 -22.31
C VAL A 65 13.97 14.09 -21.07
N LEU A 66 14.46 14.90 -20.12
CA LEU A 66 13.76 15.20 -18.87
C LEU A 66 12.50 16.03 -19.13
N ASP A 67 12.60 17.01 -20.03
CA ASP A 67 11.46 17.83 -20.45
C ASP A 67 10.42 17.00 -21.22
N SER A 68 10.90 16.06 -22.04
CA SER A 68 10.03 15.12 -22.75
C SER A 68 9.26 14.19 -21.80
N MET A 69 9.90 13.73 -20.72
CA MET A 69 9.25 12.94 -19.68
C MET A 69 8.23 13.77 -18.89
N GLU A 70 8.54 15.02 -18.55
CA GLU A 70 7.57 15.92 -17.89
C GLU A 70 6.36 16.20 -18.78
N ARG A 71 6.58 16.41 -20.08
CA ARG A 71 5.50 16.56 -21.06
C ARG A 71 4.60 15.32 -21.08
N LEU A 72 5.17 14.11 -21.04
CA LEU A 72 4.39 12.87 -21.00
C LEU A 72 3.66 12.67 -19.66
N ALA A 73 4.21 13.16 -18.56
CA ALA A 73 3.48 13.25 -17.29
C ALA A 73 2.25 14.16 -17.41
N LEU A 74 2.38 15.33 -18.05
CA LEU A 74 1.26 16.25 -18.31
C LEU A 74 0.23 15.71 -19.31
N VAL A 75 0.65 14.92 -20.30
CA VAL A 75 -0.26 14.19 -21.20
C VAL A 75 -1.04 13.14 -20.41
N SER A 76 -0.36 12.38 -19.55
CA SER A 76 -1.00 11.41 -18.65
C SER A 76 -2.02 12.08 -17.73
N HIS A 77 -1.68 13.24 -17.18
CA HIS A 77 -2.58 14.05 -16.35
C HIS A 77 -3.87 14.41 -17.09
N ARG A 78 -3.72 14.99 -18.29
CA ARG A 78 -4.85 15.40 -19.13
C ARG A 78 -5.74 14.23 -19.54
N ALA A 79 -5.14 13.06 -19.78
CA ALA A 79 -5.85 11.82 -20.09
C ALA A 79 -6.45 11.11 -18.85
N GLN A 80 -6.36 11.72 -17.66
CA GLN A 80 -6.84 11.17 -16.39
C GLN A 80 -6.15 9.84 -15.98
N LEU A 81 -4.86 9.68 -16.32
CA LEU A 81 -4.02 8.52 -16.03
C LEU A 81 -3.03 8.80 -14.88
N ALA A 82 -3.53 8.87 -13.64
CA ALA A 82 -2.75 9.24 -12.44
C ALA A 82 -1.49 8.39 -12.21
N SER A 83 -1.59 7.07 -12.34
CA SER A 83 -0.46 6.17 -12.20
C SER A 83 0.61 6.43 -13.26
N PHE A 84 0.22 6.72 -14.50
CA PHE A 84 1.19 7.02 -15.57
C PHE A 84 1.92 8.34 -15.35
N GLU A 85 1.23 9.37 -14.85
CA GLU A 85 1.88 10.61 -14.43
C GLU A 85 2.96 10.35 -13.36
N GLY A 86 2.64 9.55 -12.35
CA GLY A 86 3.60 9.12 -11.32
C GLY A 86 4.77 8.32 -11.90
N TYR A 87 4.52 7.39 -12.82
CA TYR A 87 5.58 6.61 -13.47
C TYR A 87 6.53 7.49 -14.28
N TRP A 88 6.00 8.47 -15.02
CA TRP A 88 6.82 9.41 -15.80
C TRP A 88 7.70 10.29 -14.91
N ARG A 89 7.16 10.83 -13.81
CA ARG A 89 7.97 11.61 -12.86
C ARG A 89 9.04 10.78 -12.16
N SER A 90 8.71 9.55 -11.75
CA SER A 90 9.70 8.63 -11.15
C SER A 90 10.80 8.24 -12.15
N LEU A 91 10.44 8.04 -13.42
CA LEU A 91 11.42 7.78 -14.47
C LEU A 91 12.33 8.99 -14.71
N ARG A 92 11.75 10.20 -14.77
CA ARG A 92 12.47 11.47 -14.88
C ARG A 92 13.48 11.64 -13.75
N GLU A 93 13.09 11.42 -12.49
CA GLU A 93 13.99 11.47 -11.33
C GLU A 93 15.16 10.48 -11.43
N SER A 94 14.90 9.31 -12.01
CA SER A 94 15.92 8.28 -12.21
C SER A 94 16.93 8.70 -13.28
N TYR A 95 16.47 9.36 -14.36
CA TYR A 95 17.34 9.98 -15.37
C TYR A 95 18.08 11.21 -14.82
N GLU A 96 17.44 12.06 -14.02
CA GLU A 96 18.12 13.17 -13.32
C GLU A 96 19.23 12.67 -12.40
N SER A 97 18.99 11.55 -11.70
CA SER A 97 19.99 10.93 -10.84
C SER A 97 21.18 10.39 -11.63
N TYR A 98 20.94 9.82 -12.82
CA TYR A 98 21.99 9.38 -13.73
C TYR A 98 22.80 10.57 -14.28
N LEU A 99 22.13 11.56 -14.86
CA LEU A 99 22.76 12.74 -15.46
C LEU A 99 23.53 13.56 -14.41
N GLY A 100 22.98 13.67 -13.20
CA GLY A 100 23.62 14.30 -12.05
C GLY A 100 24.66 13.45 -11.33
N ARG A 101 25.00 12.25 -11.85
CA ARG A 101 26.00 11.31 -11.29
C ARG A 101 25.80 11.01 -9.80
N LYS A 102 24.55 10.89 -9.35
CA LYS A 102 24.24 10.60 -7.94
C LYS A 102 24.66 9.17 -7.59
N ALA A 103 25.32 9.00 -6.44
CA ALA A 103 25.78 7.69 -5.96
C ALA A 103 24.64 6.68 -5.69
N SER A 104 23.41 7.17 -5.51
CA SER A 104 22.21 6.35 -5.32
C SER A 104 21.70 5.71 -6.62
N PHE A 105 22.16 6.15 -7.80
CA PHE A 105 21.68 5.66 -9.08
C PHE A 105 22.03 4.18 -9.29
N ARG A 106 21.07 3.41 -9.81
CA ARG A 106 21.25 2.01 -10.18
C ARG A 106 20.61 1.71 -11.53
N GLY A 107 21.42 1.33 -12.52
CA GLY A 107 20.94 1.02 -13.89
C GLY A 107 19.93 -0.14 -13.95
N ARG A 108 20.04 -1.12 -13.03
CA ARG A 108 19.06 -2.21 -12.93
C ARG A 108 17.65 -1.71 -12.61
N ASN A 109 17.52 -0.78 -11.66
CA ASN A 109 16.23 -0.21 -11.29
C ASN A 109 15.62 0.58 -12.46
N LEU A 110 16.45 1.35 -13.17
CA LEU A 110 16.00 2.10 -14.34
C LEU A 110 15.50 1.20 -15.47
N THR A 111 16.22 0.11 -15.73
CA THR A 111 15.82 -0.88 -16.75
C THR A 111 14.47 -1.52 -16.41
N GLU A 112 14.26 -1.85 -15.13
CA GLU A 112 13.00 -2.39 -14.63
C GLU A 112 11.85 -1.37 -14.74
N GLN A 113 12.08 -0.11 -14.39
CA GLN A 113 11.10 0.97 -14.56
C GLN A 113 10.70 1.14 -16.03
N LEU A 114 11.67 1.22 -16.94
CA LEU A 114 11.43 1.35 -18.39
C LEU A 114 10.62 0.17 -18.94
N ALA A 115 11.01 -1.06 -18.62
CA ALA A 115 10.31 -2.26 -19.09
C ALA A 115 8.87 -2.34 -18.57
N ARG A 116 8.66 -2.07 -17.28
CA ARG A 116 7.33 -2.06 -16.66
C ARG A 116 6.44 -0.97 -17.26
N LEU A 117 6.97 0.23 -17.44
CA LEU A 117 6.21 1.34 -18.02
C LEU A 117 5.84 1.05 -19.48
N TYR A 118 6.75 0.47 -20.26
CA TYR A 118 6.46 0.07 -21.64
C TYR A 118 5.35 -0.97 -21.71
N GLN A 119 5.43 -2.01 -20.87
CA GLN A 119 4.38 -3.02 -20.80
C GLN A 119 3.03 -2.42 -20.42
N ARG A 120 2.99 -1.53 -19.43
CA ARG A 120 1.75 -0.85 -19.00
C ARG A 120 1.18 0.03 -20.10
N ALA A 121 2.01 0.79 -20.81
CA ALA A 121 1.56 1.59 -21.95
C ALA A 121 1.00 0.70 -23.08
N ALA A 122 1.62 -0.46 -23.34
CA ALA A 122 1.10 -1.43 -24.30
C ALA A 122 -0.22 -2.09 -23.89
N LEU A 123 -0.46 -2.29 -22.60
CA LEU A 123 -1.75 -2.75 -22.09
C LEU A 123 -2.80 -1.65 -22.19
N LEU A 124 -2.44 -0.41 -21.87
CA LEU A 124 -3.33 0.75 -21.94
C LEU A 124 -3.80 1.01 -23.37
N GLU A 125 -2.91 0.93 -24.35
CA GLU A 125 -3.25 1.07 -25.78
C GLU A 125 -4.25 -0.01 -26.26
N LYS A 126 -4.22 -1.20 -25.64
CA LYS A 126 -5.11 -2.33 -25.98
C LYS A 126 -6.38 -2.37 -25.13
N ALA A 127 -6.53 -1.49 -24.16
CA ALA A 127 -7.68 -1.44 -23.27
C ALA A 127 -8.95 -1.16 -24.08
N LYS A 128 -10.00 -1.97 -23.87
CA LYS A 128 -11.25 -1.86 -24.65
C LYS A 128 -12.38 -1.24 -23.83
N THR A 129 -12.30 -1.34 -22.51
CA THR A 129 -13.34 -0.88 -21.60
C THR A 129 -12.81 0.23 -20.69
N ASP A 130 -13.71 1.10 -20.25
CA ASP A 130 -13.36 2.17 -19.30
C ASP A 130 -12.90 1.59 -17.96
N ARG A 131 -13.37 0.39 -17.60
CA ARG A 131 -12.89 -0.38 -16.45
C ARG A 131 -11.42 -0.77 -16.59
N ASP A 132 -11.00 -1.25 -17.76
CA ASP A 132 -9.60 -1.60 -18.02
C ASP A 132 -8.70 -0.36 -17.98
N ILE A 133 -9.19 0.76 -18.54
CA ILE A 133 -8.51 2.05 -18.52
C ILE A 133 -8.36 2.54 -17.09
N ALA A 134 -9.43 2.56 -16.29
CA ALA A 134 -9.38 2.97 -14.89
C ALA A 134 -8.39 2.11 -14.08
N ALA A 135 -8.44 0.79 -14.26
CA ALA A 135 -7.56 -0.15 -13.57
C ALA A 135 -6.07 0.06 -13.90
N LEU A 136 -5.75 0.50 -15.12
CA LEU A 136 -4.37 0.78 -15.55
C LEU A 136 -3.93 2.21 -15.24
N GLY A 137 -4.83 3.15 -15.45
CA GLY A 137 -4.64 4.60 -15.33
C GLY A 137 -4.51 5.05 -13.89
N GLY A 138 -5.14 4.36 -12.95
CA GLY A 138 -5.20 4.77 -11.56
C GLY A 138 -6.04 6.04 -11.36
N GLU A 139 -6.28 6.39 -10.10
CA GLU A 139 -7.19 7.46 -9.74
C GLU A 139 -6.45 8.67 -9.17
N PHE A 140 -6.76 9.88 -9.66
CA PHE A 140 -6.22 11.14 -9.11
C PHE A 140 -6.78 11.46 -7.71
N LYS A 141 -8.00 10.98 -7.46
CA LYS A 141 -8.66 10.97 -6.15
C LYS A 141 -9.27 9.60 -6.00
N ALA A 142 -8.90 8.90 -4.93
CA ALA A 142 -9.51 7.64 -4.57
C ALA A 142 -11.04 7.80 -4.54
N GLN A 143 -11.75 7.03 -5.35
CA GLN A 143 -13.21 7.00 -5.35
C GLN A 143 -13.66 6.20 -4.13
N TYR A 144 -14.16 6.93 -3.11
CA TYR A 144 -14.69 6.31 -1.90
C TYR A 144 -16.15 5.89 -2.14
N GLY A 145 -16.38 4.59 -2.25
CA GLY A 145 -17.71 3.98 -2.33
C GLY A 145 -18.25 3.62 -0.95
N ALA A 146 -19.56 3.46 -0.83
CA ALA A 146 -20.18 2.98 0.41
C ALA A 146 -19.74 1.54 0.71
N ALA A 147 -19.26 1.28 1.92
CA ALA A 147 -18.78 -0.03 2.37
C ALA A 147 -19.63 -0.63 3.49
N GLY A 148 -20.75 0.01 3.86
CA GLY A 148 -21.61 -0.41 4.94
C GLY A 148 -21.05 -0.09 6.32
N ASP A 149 -21.35 -0.94 7.29
CA ASP A 149 -20.87 -0.83 8.66
C ASP A 149 -19.72 -1.83 8.88
N LEU A 150 -18.70 -1.44 9.66
CA LEU A 150 -17.50 -2.25 9.89
C LEU A 150 -17.17 -2.34 11.38
N ASP A 151 -16.81 -3.53 11.84
CA ASP A 151 -16.21 -3.75 13.17
C ASP A 151 -14.69 -3.83 13.00
N LEU A 152 -13.96 -2.84 13.51
CA LEU A 152 -12.53 -2.68 13.25
C LEU A 152 -11.68 -2.88 14.51
N ILE A 153 -10.63 -3.68 14.37
CA ILE A 153 -9.53 -3.80 15.31
C ILE A 153 -8.36 -2.97 14.80
N GLY A 154 -7.97 -1.93 15.53
CA GLY A 154 -6.75 -1.18 15.23
C GLY A 154 -5.52 -1.97 15.61
N ILE A 155 -4.62 -2.17 14.65
CA ILE A 155 -3.46 -3.04 14.80
C ILE A 155 -2.18 -2.26 15.04
N ALA A 156 -1.86 -1.31 14.17
CA ALA A 156 -0.60 -0.58 14.19
C ALA A 156 -0.72 0.77 13.50
N MET A 157 0.23 1.65 13.76
CA MET A 157 0.39 2.93 13.08
C MET A 157 1.79 3.00 12.49
N GLU A 158 1.91 3.55 11.29
CA GLU A 158 3.16 3.76 10.59
C GLU A 158 3.28 5.22 10.13
N HIS A 159 4.41 5.82 10.45
CA HIS A 159 4.80 7.12 9.94
C HIS A 159 5.37 6.99 8.53
N PHE A 160 5.00 7.90 7.63
CA PHE A 160 5.63 7.99 6.31
C PHE A 160 6.02 9.41 5.95
N GLU A 161 7.08 9.51 5.16
CA GLU A 161 7.51 10.73 4.48
C GLU A 161 7.82 10.35 3.03
N ASN A 162 7.17 10.99 2.06
CA ASN A 162 7.37 10.70 0.66
C ASN A 162 8.22 11.78 -0.04
N GLN A 163 8.82 11.39 -1.16
CA GLN A 163 9.66 12.29 -1.97
C GLN A 163 8.85 13.44 -2.58
N SER A 164 7.54 13.25 -2.71
CA SER A 164 6.57 14.27 -3.10
C SER A 164 6.22 15.24 -1.97
N GLY A 165 7.03 15.34 -0.92
CA GLY A 165 6.91 16.35 0.14
C GLY A 165 5.62 16.28 0.97
N TYR A 166 5.07 15.09 1.17
CA TYR A 166 4.04 14.81 2.17
C TYR A 166 4.63 13.95 3.29
N GLN A 167 4.20 14.24 4.51
CA GLN A 167 4.41 13.36 5.66
C GLN A 167 3.08 13.09 6.34
N GLY A 168 2.98 11.97 7.05
CA GLY A 168 1.75 11.60 7.71
C GLY A 168 1.83 10.31 8.51
N GLU A 169 0.68 9.93 9.05
CA GLU A 169 0.48 8.68 9.77
C GLU A 169 -0.53 7.83 9.01
N THR A 170 -0.26 6.52 8.90
CA THR A 170 -1.20 5.53 8.42
C THR A 170 -1.51 4.55 9.54
N VAL A 171 -2.78 4.43 9.90
CA VAL A 171 -3.26 3.43 10.87
C VAL A 171 -3.82 2.24 10.10
N TYR A 172 -3.47 1.04 10.56
CA TYR A 172 -3.88 -0.24 9.98
C TYR A 172 -4.95 -0.90 10.83
N PHE A 173 -6.03 -1.33 10.20
CA PHE A 173 -7.15 -1.99 10.84
C PHE A 173 -7.40 -3.36 10.22
N LEU A 174 -7.80 -4.31 11.06
CA LEU A 174 -8.33 -5.59 10.62
C LEU A 174 -9.83 -5.62 10.94
N GLU A 175 -10.66 -5.93 9.96
CA GLU A 175 -12.10 -6.05 10.16
C GLU A 175 -12.45 -7.43 10.76
N GLU A 176 -13.29 -7.46 11.79
CA GLU A 176 -13.48 -8.65 12.65
C GLU A 176 -14.09 -9.85 11.91
N HIS A 177 -15.07 -9.62 11.03
CA HIS A 177 -15.84 -10.70 10.41
C HIS A 177 -15.21 -11.23 9.12
N THR A 178 -14.69 -10.31 8.31
CA THR A 178 -14.13 -10.57 6.97
C THR A 178 -12.62 -10.72 6.99
N ARG A 179 -11.96 -10.27 8.06
CA ARG A 179 -10.50 -10.27 8.23
C ARG A 179 -9.78 -9.53 7.11
N LYS A 180 -10.44 -8.53 6.52
CA LYS A 180 -9.84 -7.68 5.49
C LYS A 180 -9.08 -6.53 6.15
N TRP A 181 -7.97 -6.17 5.53
CA TRP A 181 -7.21 -4.99 5.91
C TRP A 181 -7.90 -3.73 5.43
N TYR A 182 -7.97 -2.75 6.33
CA TYR A 182 -8.35 -1.38 6.04
C TYR A 182 -7.29 -0.44 6.56
N THR A 183 -7.19 0.77 5.99
CA THR A 183 -6.26 1.78 6.45
C THR A 183 -6.89 3.15 6.55
N TYR A 184 -6.36 3.98 7.43
CA TYR A 184 -6.67 5.40 7.44
C TYR A 184 -5.37 6.19 7.39
N THR A 185 -5.25 7.09 6.43
CA THR A 185 -4.06 7.92 6.25
C THR A 185 -4.39 9.38 6.49
N SER A 186 -3.69 9.97 7.47
CA SER A 186 -3.69 11.41 7.68
C SER A 186 -2.37 11.98 7.16
N ALA A 187 -2.41 12.82 6.12
CA ALA A 187 -1.23 13.35 5.44
C ALA A 187 -1.27 14.89 5.40
N ARG A 188 -0.09 15.51 5.50
CA ARG A 188 0.07 16.97 5.30
C ARG A 188 1.26 17.28 4.39
N PRO A 189 1.15 18.33 3.55
CA PRO A 189 2.28 18.80 2.77
C PRO A 189 3.33 19.47 3.67
N VAL A 190 4.61 19.19 3.46
CA VAL A 190 5.73 19.81 4.19
C VAL A 190 6.42 20.94 3.44
N PHE A 191 6.01 21.21 2.19
CA PHE A 191 6.62 22.22 1.32
C PHE A 191 6.57 23.66 1.85
N TYR A 192 5.53 24.00 2.63
CA TYR A 192 5.26 25.38 3.05
C TYR A 192 5.63 25.68 4.51
N GLU A 193 5.92 24.67 5.34
CA GLU A 193 6.15 24.87 6.77
C GLU A 193 7.63 25.16 7.06
N LYS A 194 7.96 26.44 7.22
CA LYS A 194 9.23 26.87 7.82
C LYS A 194 9.32 26.33 9.26
N THR A 195 10.38 25.58 9.51
CA THR A 195 10.95 25.18 10.81
C THR A 195 10.42 26.01 12.01
N GLY A 196 9.46 25.48 12.78
CA GLY A 196 9.05 26.21 13.98
C GLY A 196 8.03 25.57 14.92
N ARG A 197 6.98 24.89 14.42
CA ARG A 197 5.94 24.31 15.30
C ARG A 197 5.53 22.91 14.87
N ARG A 198 6.30 21.93 15.31
CA ARG A 198 6.00 20.49 15.11
C ARG A 198 5.00 20.02 16.16
N GLY A 199 3.70 20.10 15.87
CA GLY A 199 2.73 19.21 16.53
C GLY A 199 2.93 17.79 16.01
N ARG A 200 2.99 16.78 16.91
CA ARG A 200 3.01 15.36 16.51
C ARG A 200 1.62 14.97 16.01
N MET A 201 1.52 14.45 14.79
CA MET A 201 0.24 14.01 14.21
C MET A 201 -0.36 12.83 14.96
N GLU A 202 0.48 12.02 15.63
CA GLU A 202 0.09 10.96 16.56
C GLU A 202 -0.99 11.42 17.57
N LYS A 203 -0.89 12.68 18.04
CA LYS A 203 -1.80 13.28 19.02
C LYS A 203 -3.02 13.99 18.41
N ALA A 204 -3.15 13.97 17.09
CA ALA A 204 -4.33 14.50 16.43
C ALA A 204 -5.55 13.64 16.80
N ALA A 205 -6.71 14.28 16.91
CA ALA A 205 -7.95 13.56 17.16
C ALA A 205 -8.22 12.57 16.02
N ALA A 206 -8.70 11.38 16.39
CA ALA A 206 -9.21 10.39 15.47
C ALA A 206 -10.39 10.95 14.66
N PRO A 207 -10.58 10.51 13.41
CA PRO A 207 -11.78 10.83 12.64
C PRO A 207 -13.03 10.15 13.24
N TRP A 208 -14.17 10.36 12.59
CA TRP A 208 -15.44 9.67 12.85
C TRP A 208 -16.09 9.95 14.21
N GLY A 209 -15.64 10.98 14.93
CA GLY A 209 -16.19 11.37 16.23
C GLY A 209 -15.75 10.46 17.39
N LEU A 210 -14.73 9.61 17.18
CA LEU A 210 -14.16 8.79 18.25
C LEU A 210 -13.39 9.68 19.24
N PRO A 211 -13.55 9.46 20.56
CA PRO A 211 -12.83 10.20 21.60
C PRO A 211 -11.41 9.67 21.80
N LEU A 212 -10.68 9.43 20.70
CA LEU A 212 -9.32 8.89 20.67
C LEU A 212 -8.40 9.79 19.86
N SER A 213 -7.10 9.64 20.04
CA SER A 213 -6.07 10.13 19.12
C SER A 213 -5.77 9.10 18.02
N LEU A 214 -5.04 9.51 16.97
CA LEU A 214 -4.59 8.59 15.92
C LEU A 214 -3.71 7.46 16.46
N GLU A 215 -2.85 7.76 17.44
CA GLU A 215 -2.03 6.74 18.10
C GLU A 215 -2.90 5.75 18.88
N GLU A 216 -3.92 6.23 19.60
CA GLU A 216 -4.82 5.37 20.38
C GLU A 216 -5.76 4.51 19.51
N LEU A 217 -5.97 4.88 18.24
CA LEU A 217 -6.65 3.99 17.30
C LEU A 217 -5.87 2.68 17.14
N ALA A 218 -4.53 2.71 17.17
CA ALA A 218 -3.73 1.50 17.19
C ALA A 218 -3.88 0.82 18.56
N GLY A 219 -4.58 -0.32 18.58
CA GLY A 219 -4.91 -1.06 19.79
C GLY A 219 -6.33 -0.80 20.32
N ALA A 220 -7.16 -0.01 19.62
CA ALA A 220 -8.58 0.16 19.95
C ALA A 220 -9.47 -0.77 19.11
N ARG A 221 -10.68 -1.03 19.63
CA ARG A 221 -11.77 -1.69 18.88
C ARG A 221 -12.98 -0.79 18.82
N PHE A 222 -13.54 -0.61 17.65
CA PHE A 222 -14.65 0.29 17.43
C PHE A 222 -15.51 -0.16 16.26
N HIS A 223 -16.78 0.21 16.34
CA HIS A 223 -17.75 0.01 15.28
C HIS A 223 -17.86 1.31 14.48
N LEU A 224 -17.84 1.22 13.15
CA LEU A 224 -18.11 2.34 12.26
C LEU A 224 -19.41 2.11 11.50
N THR A 225 -20.25 3.14 11.44
CA THR A 225 -21.45 3.18 10.60
C THR A 225 -21.29 4.15 9.45
N GLY A 226 -21.90 3.84 8.30
CA GLY A 226 -21.85 4.70 7.12
C GLY A 226 -20.45 4.86 6.55
N VAL A 227 -19.67 3.77 6.54
CA VAL A 227 -18.29 3.78 6.08
C VAL A 227 -18.23 3.98 4.57
N LYS A 228 -17.24 4.78 4.15
CA LYS A 228 -16.84 4.84 2.74
C LYS A 228 -15.38 4.43 2.59
N THR A 229 -15.12 3.55 1.63
CA THR A 229 -13.77 3.04 1.34
C THR A 229 -13.43 3.12 -0.13
N ASP A 230 -12.15 3.26 -0.44
CA ASP A 230 -11.67 3.09 -1.81
C ASP A 230 -11.48 1.60 -2.17
N GLY A 231 -11.13 1.32 -3.42
CA GLY A 231 -10.86 -0.05 -3.90
C GLY A 231 -9.67 -0.75 -3.24
N ALA A 232 -8.83 -0.02 -2.49
CA ALA A 232 -7.69 -0.54 -1.74
C ALA A 232 -7.98 -0.73 -0.24
N GLY A 233 -9.20 -0.44 0.22
CA GLY A 233 -9.57 -0.52 1.63
C GLY A 233 -9.14 0.69 2.46
N ARG A 234 -8.80 1.82 1.83
CA ARG A 234 -8.58 3.07 2.57
C ARG A 234 -9.92 3.62 3.02
N LEU A 235 -10.04 3.96 4.30
CA LEU A 235 -11.21 4.54 4.93
C LEU A 235 -11.22 6.06 4.70
N SER A 236 -12.38 6.61 4.33
CA SER A 236 -12.56 8.06 4.20
C SER A 236 -12.65 8.75 5.56
N SER A 237 -12.24 10.01 5.67
CA SER A 237 -12.51 10.87 6.83
C SER A 237 -13.89 11.56 6.76
N SER A 238 -14.89 10.95 6.11
CA SER A 238 -16.21 11.57 5.92
C SER A 238 -16.88 11.90 7.25
N GLN A 239 -17.55 13.06 7.33
CA GLN A 239 -18.39 13.44 8.48
C GLN A 239 -19.68 12.61 8.57
N GLU A 240 -20.03 11.90 7.49
CA GLU A 240 -21.17 10.97 7.50
C GLU A 240 -20.84 9.65 8.21
N THR A 241 -19.56 9.29 8.31
CA THR A 241 -19.11 8.08 9.00
C THR A 241 -19.02 8.37 10.50
N LYS A 242 -19.67 7.54 11.31
CA LYS A 242 -19.69 7.69 12.78
C LYS A 242 -19.10 6.46 13.44
N GLY A 243 -18.25 6.69 14.44
CA GLY A 243 -17.62 5.64 15.20
C GLY A 243 -18.09 5.57 16.65
N ASP A 244 -18.29 4.35 17.13
CA ASP A 244 -18.63 4.04 18.52
C ASP A 244 -17.57 3.08 19.09
N LEU A 245 -17.00 3.42 20.24
CA LEU A 245 -16.05 2.54 20.92
C LEU A 245 -16.75 1.31 21.47
N THR A 246 -16.19 0.14 21.19
CA THR A 246 -16.64 -1.10 21.85
C THR A 246 -16.20 -1.07 23.32
N ARG A 247 -16.93 -1.76 24.21
CA ARG A 247 -16.61 -1.82 25.65
C ARG A 247 -15.20 -2.35 25.93
N GLU A 248 -14.65 -3.18 25.04
CA GLU A 248 -13.29 -3.72 25.11
C GLU A 248 -12.21 -2.76 24.59
N GLY A 249 -12.60 -1.73 23.83
CA GLY A 249 -11.69 -0.74 23.22
C GLY A 249 -11.05 0.28 24.18
N THR A 250 -11.22 0.12 25.50
CA THR A 250 -10.64 1.01 26.54
C THR A 250 -9.34 0.51 27.15
N ARG A 251 -8.89 -0.71 26.78
CA ARG A 251 -7.60 -1.28 27.21
C ARG A 251 -6.77 -1.61 25.96
N LYS A 252 -5.44 -1.47 26.03
CA LYS A 252 -4.52 -1.95 24.98
C LYS A 252 -4.90 -3.39 24.65
N ASN A 253 -5.49 -3.59 23.47
CA ASN A 253 -6.22 -4.81 23.21
C ASN A 253 -5.25 -5.96 22.94
N ARG A 254 -5.56 -7.12 23.53
CA ARG A 254 -4.80 -8.34 23.32
C ARG A 254 -5.38 -9.04 22.10
N LEU A 255 -4.58 -9.15 21.04
CA LEU A 255 -4.98 -9.81 19.81
C LEU A 255 -5.03 -11.33 20.05
N GLN A 256 -6.09 -11.97 19.59
CA GLN A 256 -6.23 -13.43 19.61
C GLN A 256 -5.74 -14.00 18.28
N ARG A 257 -5.12 -15.17 18.31
CA ARG A 257 -4.59 -15.81 17.10
C ARG A 257 -5.69 -16.09 16.05
N GLU A 258 -6.89 -16.40 16.48
CA GLU A 258 -8.05 -16.72 15.63
C GLU A 258 -8.51 -15.51 14.80
N GLU A 259 -8.25 -14.30 15.27
CA GLU A 259 -8.58 -13.05 14.58
C GLU A 259 -7.61 -12.79 13.43
N LEU A 260 -6.38 -13.30 13.56
CA LEU A 260 -5.29 -13.12 12.58
C LEU A 260 -5.24 -14.24 11.53
N GLU A 261 -6.29 -15.06 11.45
CA GLU A 261 -6.35 -16.17 10.49
C GLU A 261 -6.17 -15.65 9.05
N GLY A 262 -5.29 -16.30 8.29
CA GLY A 262 -4.90 -15.89 6.94
C GLY A 262 -3.75 -14.88 6.89
N TRP A 263 -3.43 -14.22 8.00
CA TRP A 263 -2.36 -13.22 8.10
C TRP A 263 -1.23 -13.62 9.04
N TYR A 264 -1.43 -14.64 9.87
CA TYR A 264 -0.46 -15.14 10.84
C TYR A 264 0.33 -16.36 10.35
N TYR A 265 1.66 -16.24 10.34
CA TYR A 265 2.57 -17.25 9.79
C TYR A 265 3.64 -17.65 10.80
N GLN A 266 3.67 -18.95 11.09
CA GLN A 266 4.79 -19.65 11.75
C GLN A 266 5.59 -20.51 10.76
N ASP A 267 4.97 -20.87 9.63
CA ASP A 267 5.57 -21.63 8.55
C ASP A 267 5.92 -20.65 7.41
N PHE A 268 7.21 -20.47 7.13
CA PHE A 268 7.66 -19.50 6.14
C PHE A 268 7.55 -20.03 4.70
N GLY A 269 7.37 -21.34 4.50
CA GLY A 269 7.01 -21.90 3.20
C GLY A 269 5.57 -21.56 2.85
N ARG A 270 4.64 -21.71 3.80
CA ARG A 270 3.25 -21.28 3.64
C ARG A 270 3.17 -19.76 3.39
N LEU A 271 3.96 -18.97 4.12
CA LEU A 271 4.09 -17.52 3.87
C LEU A 271 4.50 -17.26 2.41
N PHE A 272 5.53 -17.95 1.93
CA PHE A 272 5.98 -17.81 0.55
C PHE A 272 4.88 -18.19 -0.45
N GLU A 273 4.27 -19.36 -0.29
CA GLU A 273 3.24 -19.85 -1.20
C GLU A 273 2.03 -18.90 -1.28
N GLU A 274 1.52 -18.47 -0.12
CA GLU A 274 0.30 -17.65 -0.05
C GLU A 274 0.53 -16.19 -0.45
N GLN A 275 1.66 -15.61 -0.02
CA GLN A 275 1.86 -14.16 -0.10
C GLN A 275 2.85 -13.75 -1.18
N ILE A 276 3.74 -14.64 -1.62
CA ILE A 276 4.73 -14.34 -2.65
C ILE A 276 4.42 -15.10 -3.93
N ASP A 277 4.17 -16.41 -3.90
CA ASP A 277 4.04 -17.24 -5.10
C ASP A 277 2.64 -17.16 -5.74
N LYS A 278 1.56 -17.36 -4.98
CA LYS A 278 0.19 -17.13 -5.45
C LYS A 278 -0.03 -15.68 -5.88
N LYS A 279 0.67 -14.72 -5.26
CA LYS A 279 0.70 -13.30 -5.66
C LYS A 279 1.77 -12.94 -6.67
N ARG A 280 2.60 -13.88 -7.13
CA ARG A 280 3.43 -13.78 -8.35
C ARG A 280 2.68 -14.24 -9.60
N GLN A 281 1.56 -14.96 -9.42
CA GLN A 281 0.56 -15.29 -10.44
C GLN A 281 -0.54 -14.21 -10.75
N PRO A 282 -0.39 -12.87 -10.57
CA PRO A 282 -1.36 -11.88 -11.05
C PRO A 282 -1.18 -11.51 -12.52
N TRP A 283 -0.10 -11.92 -13.19
CA TRP A 283 0.11 -11.60 -14.60
C TRP A 283 -0.95 -12.22 -15.54
N LEU A 284 -1.81 -13.11 -15.01
CA LEU A 284 -3.00 -13.64 -15.68
C LEU A 284 -4.35 -13.07 -15.19
N LYS A 285 -4.40 -12.18 -14.19
CA LYS A 285 -5.64 -11.54 -13.75
C LYS A 285 -5.48 -10.04 -13.68
N SER A 286 -6.21 -9.37 -14.60
CA SER A 286 -6.50 -7.94 -14.58
C SER A 286 -6.94 -7.50 -13.19
N GLY A 287 -6.14 -6.64 -12.57
CA GLY A 287 -6.46 -6.05 -11.29
C GLY A 287 -5.29 -5.23 -10.83
N ILE A 288 -5.57 -3.95 -10.56
CA ILE A 288 -4.74 -3.00 -9.83
C ILE A 288 -3.83 -3.77 -8.87
N GLN A 289 -2.50 -3.63 -9.04
CA GLN A 289 -1.59 -3.96 -7.95
C GLN A 289 -2.10 -3.18 -6.75
N ARG A 290 -2.71 -3.89 -5.78
CA ARG A 290 -3.08 -3.29 -4.52
C ARG A 290 -1.81 -2.65 -3.99
N GLU A 291 -1.72 -1.33 -4.03
CA GLU A 291 -0.77 -0.57 -3.24
C GLU A 291 -1.21 -0.65 -1.78
N GLY A 292 -1.03 -1.86 -1.27
CA GLY A 292 -1.17 -2.33 0.08
C GLY A 292 -0.24 -3.53 0.07
N GLN A 293 1.03 -3.31 0.42
CA GLN A 293 1.93 -4.40 0.77
C GLN A 293 1.24 -5.10 1.94
N GLU A 294 0.52 -6.19 1.65
CA GLU A 294 -0.39 -6.78 2.61
C GLU A 294 0.43 -7.17 3.85
N LEU A 295 0.04 -6.59 4.99
CA LEU A 295 0.72 -6.80 6.23
C LEU A 295 0.51 -8.23 6.69
N VAL A 296 1.59 -8.84 7.15
CA VAL A 296 1.58 -10.20 7.68
C VAL A 296 2.19 -10.21 9.06
N PHE A 297 1.66 -11.08 9.91
CA PHE A 297 2.23 -11.42 11.19
C PHE A 297 3.16 -12.61 11.02
N VAL A 298 4.42 -12.44 11.38
CA VAL A 298 5.47 -13.45 11.30
C VAL A 298 5.95 -13.77 12.70
N ARG A 299 5.71 -15.00 13.14
CA ARG A 299 6.18 -15.54 14.42
C ARG A 299 7.34 -16.51 14.13
N PRO A 300 8.61 -16.09 14.32
CA PRO A 300 9.74 -16.99 14.18
C PRO A 300 9.79 -18.04 15.28
N ALA A 301 10.42 -19.16 14.97
CA ALA A 301 10.86 -20.15 15.96
C ALA A 301 12.18 -19.74 16.64
N ALA A 302 13.06 -19.06 15.90
CA ALA A 302 14.34 -18.53 16.37
C ALA A 302 14.77 -17.31 15.54
N PHE A 303 15.70 -16.50 16.05
CA PHE A 303 16.27 -15.39 15.27
C PHE A 303 17.72 -15.09 15.66
N GLU A 304 18.48 -14.53 14.72
CA GLU A 304 19.81 -13.99 15.01
C GLU A 304 19.71 -12.55 15.53
N GLN A 305 20.66 -12.14 16.36
CA GLN A 305 20.74 -10.76 16.84
C GLN A 305 20.83 -9.78 15.67
N ALA A 306 20.08 -8.68 15.76
CA ALA A 306 20.08 -7.67 14.71
C ALA A 306 21.47 -7.02 14.58
N PHE A 307 21.90 -6.76 13.35
CA PHE A 307 23.18 -6.08 13.07
C PHE A 307 22.98 -4.92 12.11
N PHE A 308 23.70 -3.82 12.36
CA PHE A 308 23.66 -2.63 11.52
C PHE A 308 24.82 -2.60 10.52
N SER A 309 24.49 -2.56 9.23
CA SER A 309 25.47 -2.37 8.16
C SER A 309 25.74 -0.87 7.97
N GLN A 310 26.94 -0.43 8.35
CA GLN A 310 27.37 0.95 8.14
C GLN A 310 27.47 1.30 6.65
N THR A 311 27.97 0.39 5.81
CA THR A 311 28.07 0.61 4.36
C THR A 311 26.70 0.70 3.70
N GLY A 312 25.76 -0.16 4.12
CA GLY A 312 24.40 -0.19 3.57
C GLY A 312 23.44 0.83 4.20
N GLN A 313 23.82 1.45 5.33
CA GLN A 313 22.94 2.26 6.19
C GLN A 313 21.62 1.55 6.51
N LYS A 314 21.71 0.26 6.87
CA LYS A 314 20.57 -0.63 7.07
C LYS A 314 20.78 -1.57 8.25
N LEU A 315 19.74 -1.79 9.04
CA LEU A 315 19.67 -2.88 10.02
C LEU A 315 19.16 -4.15 9.32
N PHE A 316 19.75 -5.29 9.68
CA PHE A 316 19.29 -6.61 9.30
C PHE A 316 19.07 -7.49 10.52
N MET A 317 18.04 -8.33 10.48
CA MET A 317 17.78 -9.36 11.49
C MET A 317 17.20 -10.60 10.79
N ARG A 318 17.76 -11.78 11.08
CA ARG A 318 17.40 -13.02 10.39
C ARG A 318 16.46 -13.82 11.26
N LEU A 319 15.28 -14.10 10.74
CA LEU A 319 14.23 -14.87 11.37
C LEU A 319 14.21 -16.27 10.77
N PHE A 320 13.99 -17.28 11.61
CA PHE A 320 13.87 -18.66 11.18
C PHE A 320 12.57 -19.30 11.67
N ASP A 321 11.94 -20.10 10.83
CA ASP A 321 10.85 -20.98 11.25
C ASP A 321 11.35 -22.33 11.79
N GLY A 322 10.41 -23.20 12.19
CA GLY A 322 10.74 -24.53 12.70
C GLY A 322 11.44 -25.46 11.69
N GLN A 323 11.42 -25.12 10.40
CA GLN A 323 12.11 -25.85 9.34
C GLN A 323 13.43 -25.15 8.90
N LYS A 324 13.88 -24.14 9.65
CA LYS A 324 15.07 -23.32 9.35
C LYS A 324 15.00 -22.53 8.04
N ARG A 325 13.79 -22.31 7.50
CA ARG A 325 13.59 -21.37 6.38
C ARG A 325 13.69 -19.94 6.91
N GLU A 326 14.17 -19.03 6.07
CA GLU A 326 14.57 -17.67 6.47
C GLU A 326 13.61 -16.59 5.98
N VAL A 327 13.31 -15.63 6.86
CA VAL A 327 12.81 -14.30 6.52
C VAL A 327 13.80 -13.27 7.08
N VAL A 328 14.18 -12.27 6.29
CA VAL A 328 15.13 -11.24 6.74
C VAL A 328 14.43 -9.90 6.93
N ILE A 329 14.41 -9.41 8.17
CA ILE A 329 14.04 -8.04 8.48
C ILE A 329 15.10 -7.12 7.87
N GLU A 330 14.67 -6.09 7.13
CA GLU A 330 15.52 -5.05 6.57
C GLU A 330 14.92 -3.67 6.89
N VAL A 331 15.65 -2.85 7.64
CA VAL A 331 15.22 -1.47 8.00
C VAL A 331 16.27 -0.47 7.53
N PRO A 332 15.96 0.45 6.60
CA PRO A 332 16.84 1.55 6.25
C PRO A 332 16.96 2.55 7.40
N TYR A 333 18.17 3.04 7.64
CA TYR A 333 18.38 4.06 8.65
C TYR A 333 17.74 5.39 8.24
N SER A 334 16.93 5.93 9.15
CA SER A 334 16.48 7.32 9.15
C SER A 334 16.45 7.83 10.59
N LYS A 335 16.33 9.15 10.78
CA LYS A 335 16.21 9.71 12.14
C LYS A 335 14.96 9.19 12.85
N GLN A 336 13.88 9.01 12.08
CA GLN A 336 12.58 8.50 12.50
C GLN A 336 12.68 7.03 12.93
N GLU A 337 13.38 6.20 12.16
CA GLU A 337 13.57 4.77 12.44
C GLU A 337 14.55 4.47 13.58
N SER A 338 15.28 5.49 14.06
CA SER A 338 16.37 5.29 15.04
C SER A 338 15.92 4.65 16.35
N TRP A 339 14.65 4.83 16.75
CA TRP A 339 14.09 4.17 17.92
C TRP A 339 13.74 2.70 17.63
N GLY A 340 13.05 2.43 16.52
CA GLY A 340 12.70 1.08 16.09
C GLY A 340 13.92 0.19 15.87
N ILE A 341 14.97 0.73 15.23
CA ILE A 341 16.26 0.06 15.07
C ILE A 341 16.85 -0.31 16.44
N ARG A 342 16.90 0.64 17.39
CA ARG A 342 17.41 0.39 18.75
C ARG A 342 16.56 -0.62 19.53
N TYR A 343 15.25 -0.69 19.26
CA TYR A 343 14.38 -1.69 19.84
C TYR A 343 14.73 -3.08 19.30
N LEU A 344 14.80 -3.24 17.97
CA LEU A 344 15.15 -4.51 17.30
C LEU A 344 16.52 -5.06 17.76
N GLU A 345 17.51 -4.20 17.97
CA GLU A 345 18.84 -4.58 18.50
C GLU A 345 18.79 -5.18 19.92
N ARG A 346 17.74 -4.91 20.69
CA ARG A 346 17.59 -5.31 22.09
C ARG A 346 16.60 -6.45 22.33
N ILE A 347 15.86 -6.87 21.29
CA ILE A 347 14.89 -7.97 21.40
C ILE A 347 15.62 -9.25 21.82
N ARG A 348 14.99 -10.00 22.73
CA ARG A 348 15.48 -11.28 23.26
C ARG A 348 14.50 -12.40 22.94
N GLU A 349 15.01 -13.61 22.73
CA GLU A 349 14.20 -14.77 22.33
C GLU A 349 13.10 -15.11 23.35
N GLU A 350 13.38 -14.89 24.64
CA GLU A 350 12.45 -15.11 25.76
C GLU A 350 11.10 -14.36 25.59
N LYS A 351 11.11 -13.22 24.90
CA LYS A 351 9.91 -12.40 24.63
C LYS A 351 9.00 -12.99 23.55
N GLN A 352 9.47 -14.03 22.84
CA GLN A 352 8.76 -14.67 21.73
C GLN A 352 8.08 -13.67 20.79
N PRO A 353 8.86 -12.76 20.18
CA PRO A 353 8.30 -11.65 19.40
C PRO A 353 7.50 -12.16 18.21
N CYS A 354 6.42 -11.46 17.89
CA CYS A 354 5.72 -11.59 16.63
C CYS A 354 5.85 -10.28 15.86
N PHE A 355 6.28 -10.35 14.62
CA PHE A 355 6.52 -9.16 13.81
C PHE A 355 5.35 -8.95 12.85
N LEU A 356 4.79 -7.75 12.84
CA LEU A 356 3.91 -7.30 11.78
C LEU A 356 4.73 -6.54 10.77
N GLY A 357 4.64 -6.91 9.50
CA GLY A 357 5.43 -6.24 8.49
C GLY A 357 5.01 -6.49 7.07
N LYS A 358 5.59 -5.68 6.19
CA LYS A 358 5.39 -5.73 4.75
C LYS A 358 6.45 -6.64 4.15
N ILE A 359 6.03 -7.72 3.50
CA ILE A 359 6.95 -8.69 2.91
C ILE A 359 7.17 -8.46 1.41
N TYR A 360 8.38 -8.75 0.96
CA TYR A 360 8.77 -8.66 -0.45
C TYR A 360 9.91 -9.63 -0.76
N LEU A 361 10.06 -10.02 -2.02
CA LEU A 361 11.18 -10.87 -2.44
C LEU A 361 12.33 -10.02 -2.98
N ARG A 362 13.53 -10.24 -2.45
CA ARG A 362 14.75 -9.59 -2.94
C ARG A 362 15.91 -10.57 -2.90
N GLU A 363 16.60 -10.71 -4.04
CA GLU A 363 17.77 -11.60 -4.18
C GLU A 363 17.47 -13.06 -3.78
N GLY A 364 16.28 -13.55 -4.15
CA GLY A 364 15.84 -14.92 -3.84
C GLY A 364 15.47 -15.16 -2.38
N ARG A 365 15.45 -14.12 -1.53
CA ARG A 365 15.10 -14.21 -0.11
C ARG A 365 13.84 -13.42 0.19
N ILE A 366 13.03 -13.93 1.12
CA ILE A 366 11.91 -13.18 1.67
C ILE A 366 12.50 -12.11 2.61
N ARG A 367 12.16 -10.86 2.33
CA ARG A 367 12.51 -9.71 3.16
C ARG A 367 11.25 -9.15 3.78
N MET A 368 11.40 -8.51 4.93
CA MET A 368 10.30 -7.84 5.62
C MET A 368 10.74 -6.47 6.10
N TYR A 369 9.92 -5.45 5.83
CA TYR A 369 9.99 -4.19 6.56
C TYR A 369 9.03 -4.27 7.77
N PRO A 370 9.53 -4.20 9.01
CA PRO A 370 8.72 -4.32 10.21
C PRO A 370 7.95 -3.03 10.47
N VAL A 371 6.64 -3.14 10.65
CA VAL A 371 5.75 -2.03 11.03
C VAL A 371 5.53 -2.03 12.54
N ALA A 372 5.36 -3.20 13.15
CA ALA A 372 5.21 -3.34 14.60
C ALA A 372 5.79 -4.67 15.10
N VAL A 373 6.10 -4.72 16.39
CA VAL A 373 6.53 -5.95 17.08
C VAL A 373 5.64 -6.13 18.30
N PHE A 374 5.07 -7.31 18.43
CA PHE A 374 4.18 -7.70 19.52
C PHE A 374 4.87 -8.72 20.42
N GLU A 375 4.79 -8.50 21.73
CA GLU A 375 5.26 -9.45 22.73
C GLU A 375 4.21 -10.56 22.98
N LYS A 376 4.61 -11.64 23.66
CA LYS A 376 3.72 -12.78 23.96
C LYS A 376 2.46 -12.37 24.73
N GLU A 377 2.53 -11.35 25.56
CA GLU A 377 1.40 -10.86 26.34
C GLU A 377 0.38 -10.11 25.48
N GLU A 378 0.80 -9.58 24.32
CA GLU A 378 -0.05 -8.80 23.40
C GLU A 378 -0.75 -9.70 22.36
N LEU A 379 -0.27 -10.93 22.18
CA LEU A 379 -0.83 -11.96 21.30
C LEU A 379 -1.12 -13.24 22.08
N ALA A 380 -2.41 -13.52 22.33
CA ALA A 380 -2.87 -14.70 23.07
C ALA A 380 -2.86 -15.97 22.23
#